data_AF-A0A2E7N0P0-F1
#
_entry.id   AF-A0A2E7N0P0-F1
#
_cell.length_a   1.000
_cell.length_b   1.000
_cell.length_c   1.000
_cell.angle_alpha   90.00
_cell.angle_beta   90.00
_cell.angle_gamma   90.00
#
_symmetry.space_group_name_H-M   'P 1'
#
loop_
_entity.id
_entity.type
_entity.pdbx_description
1 polymer ?
#
loop_
_entity_poly.entity_id
_entity_poly.type
_entity_poly.pdbx_seq_one_letter_code
_entity_poly.pdbx_strand_id
1 'polypeptide(L)'
;MKKLVFIFILTTLHVLAQPRIPSSDYKYVLRIQRGIESEVGFYLDEPRTGDLKKVHRESTEYLLLSEAKADSEVLTLRSERIKKAVEQLVVKNYEPNFKPLKKKNIRYHYIYIDEFSND
;
A
#
# COMPACT_ATOMS: atom_id res chain seq x y z
N MET A 1 0.52 54.67 4.75
CA MET A 1 -0.04 53.51 5.50
C MET A 1 -0.62 52.42 4.59
N LYS A 2 -1.52 52.69 3.64
CA LYS A 2 -2.14 51.66 2.77
C LYS A 2 -1.15 50.78 1.97
N LYS A 3 -0.07 51.35 1.43
CA LYS A 3 0.98 50.60 0.72
C LYS A 3 1.75 49.61 1.60
N LEU A 4 2.03 49.97 2.86
CA LEU A 4 2.71 49.11 3.83
C LEU A 4 1.85 47.91 4.23
N VAL A 5 0.54 48.14 4.42
CA VAL A 5 -0.43 47.07 4.70
C VAL A 5 -0.52 46.09 3.52
N PHE A 6 -0.52 46.60 2.29
CA PHE A 6 -0.55 45.76 1.09
C PHE A 6 0.69 44.88 0.96
N ILE A 7 1.88 45.43 1.22
CA ILE A 7 3.14 44.67 1.23
C ILE A 7 3.11 43.58 2.31
N PHE A 8 2.61 43.90 3.51
CA PHE A 8 2.51 42.95 4.61
C PHE A 8 1.53 41.79 4.32
N ILE A 9 0.40 42.07 3.68
CA ILE A 9 -0.53 41.04 3.24
C ILE A 9 0.12 40.16 2.16
N LEU A 10 0.84 40.76 1.21
CA LEU A 10 1.49 40.01 0.14
C LEU A 10 2.55 39.04 0.67
N THR A 11 3.38 39.49 1.62
CA THR A 11 4.45 38.65 2.19
C THR A 11 3.89 37.53 3.07
N THR A 12 2.85 37.79 3.86
CA THR A 12 2.22 36.75 4.70
C THR A 12 1.52 35.68 3.88
N LEU A 13 0.88 36.04 2.77
CA LEU A 13 0.31 35.07 1.81
C LEU A 13 1.37 34.18 1.18
N HIS A 14 2.54 34.72 0.84
CA HIS A 14 3.64 33.92 0.26
C HIS A 14 4.22 32.92 1.27
N VAL A 15 4.31 33.30 2.55
CA VAL A 15 4.78 32.38 3.60
C VAL A 15 3.77 31.25 3.83
N LEU A 16 2.48 31.55 3.83
CA LEU A 16 1.41 30.55 4.00
C LEU A 16 1.23 29.63 2.79
N ALA A 17 1.59 30.09 1.58
CA ALA A 17 1.51 29.32 0.36
C ALA A 17 2.70 28.38 0.13
N GLN A 18 3.70 28.36 1.01
CA GLN A 18 4.84 27.45 0.85
C GLN A 18 4.35 25.98 0.90
N PRO A 19 4.71 25.17 -0.11
CA PRO A 19 4.38 23.75 -0.07
C PRO A 19 5.08 23.13 1.14
N ARG A 20 4.29 22.46 1.98
CA ARG A 20 4.85 21.79 3.17
C ARG A 20 5.84 20.72 2.70
N ILE A 21 7.04 20.75 3.27
CA ILE A 21 8.05 19.74 3.00
C ILE A 21 7.46 18.38 3.42
N PRO A 22 7.44 17.37 2.53
CA PRO A 22 6.89 16.07 2.87
C PRO A 22 7.74 15.41 3.96
N SER A 23 7.08 14.71 4.88
CA SER A 23 7.74 14.04 6.00
C SER A 23 8.73 12.97 5.53
N SER A 24 9.70 12.63 6.38
CA SER A 24 10.64 11.54 6.10
C SER A 24 9.92 10.22 5.83
N ASP A 25 8.88 9.92 6.61
CA ASP A 25 8.09 8.70 6.47
C ASP A 25 7.30 8.69 5.17
N TYR A 26 6.74 9.83 4.74
CA TYR A 26 6.08 9.95 3.45
C TYR A 26 7.03 9.61 2.30
N LYS A 27 8.24 10.20 2.30
CA LYS A 27 9.25 9.92 1.29
C LYS A 27 9.67 8.46 1.28
N TYR A 28 9.80 7.85 2.46
CA TYR A 28 10.16 6.45 2.62
C TYR A 28 9.07 5.53 2.03
N VAL A 29 7.82 5.70 2.47
CA VAL A 29 6.68 4.88 2.00
C VAL A 29 6.48 5.05 0.50
N LEU A 30 6.60 6.27 -0.01
CA LEU A 30 6.52 6.53 -1.46
C LEU A 30 7.60 5.76 -2.23
N ARG A 31 8.84 5.73 -1.73
CA ARG A 31 9.93 4.97 -2.37
C ARG A 31 9.62 3.47 -2.40
N ILE A 32 9.07 2.92 -1.31
CA ILE A 32 8.67 1.51 -1.25
C ILE A 32 7.57 1.22 -2.27
N GLN A 33 6.51 2.03 -2.31
CA GLN A 33 5.42 1.84 -3.27
C GLN A 33 5.96 1.84 -4.71
N ARG A 34 6.77 2.84 -5.08
CA ARG A 34 7.37 2.93 -6.42
C ARG A 34 8.33 1.80 -6.73
N GLY A 35 9.10 1.36 -5.73
CA GLY A 35 9.96 0.18 -5.83
C GLY A 35 9.17 -1.06 -6.20
N ILE A 36 8.07 -1.33 -5.49
CA ILE A 36 7.19 -2.47 -5.76
C ILE A 36 6.54 -2.36 -7.15
N GLU A 37 6.04 -1.18 -7.54
CA GLU A 37 5.44 -0.96 -8.86
C GLU A 37 6.42 -1.20 -10.02
N SER A 38 7.72 -1.02 -9.77
CA SER A 38 8.78 -1.28 -10.75
C SER A 38 9.21 -2.75 -10.85
N GLU A 39 8.86 -3.60 -9.88
CA GLU A 39 9.18 -5.03 -9.92
C GLU A 39 8.23 -5.76 -10.88
N VAL A 40 8.77 -6.42 -11.92
CA VAL A 40 7.96 -7.18 -12.89
C VAL A 40 7.14 -8.29 -12.19
N GLY A 41 7.72 -8.94 -11.19
CA GLY A 41 7.08 -10.00 -10.40
C GLY A 41 5.79 -9.56 -9.70
N PHE A 42 5.62 -8.26 -9.44
CA PHE A 42 4.39 -7.72 -8.86
C PHE A 42 3.13 -8.01 -9.68
N TYR A 43 3.28 -8.12 -11.00
CA TYR A 43 2.18 -8.39 -11.93
C TYR A 43 2.02 -9.88 -12.28
N LEU A 44 2.89 -10.74 -11.73
CA LEU A 44 2.89 -12.18 -11.96
C LEU A 44 2.25 -12.91 -10.76
N ASP A 45 1.64 -14.08 -10.98
CA ASP A 45 1.09 -14.91 -9.89
C ASP A 45 2.19 -15.74 -9.20
N GLU A 46 3.17 -15.07 -8.62
CA GLU A 46 4.25 -15.68 -7.85
C GLU A 46 3.90 -15.71 -6.34
N PRO A 47 4.48 -16.64 -5.56
CA PRO A 47 4.28 -16.70 -4.11
C PRO A 47 4.62 -15.40 -3.38
N ARG A 48 5.63 -14.67 -3.88
CA ARG A 48 6.06 -13.37 -3.34
C ARG A 48 5.07 -12.23 -3.67
N THR A 49 4.30 -12.37 -4.74
CA THR A 49 3.40 -11.32 -5.22
C THR A 49 2.29 -10.99 -4.24
N GLY A 50 1.73 -11.98 -3.54
CA GLY A 50 0.69 -11.74 -2.54
C GLY A 50 1.15 -10.80 -1.43
N ASP A 51 2.37 -11.02 -0.93
CA ASP A 51 2.96 -10.17 0.10
C ASP A 51 3.33 -8.78 -0.44
N LEU A 52 3.87 -8.70 -1.67
CA LEU A 52 4.15 -7.42 -2.34
C LEU A 52 2.88 -6.59 -2.54
N LYS A 53 1.79 -7.19 -3.03
CA LYS A 53 0.48 -6.54 -3.21
C LYS A 53 -0.08 -6.01 -1.90
N LYS A 54 0.10 -6.76 -0.80
CA LYS A 54 -0.31 -6.30 0.53
C LYS A 54 0.47 -5.06 0.96
N VAL A 55 1.80 -5.09 0.87
CA VAL A 55 2.65 -3.93 1.24
C VAL A 55 2.36 -2.73 0.35
N HIS A 56 2.16 -2.93 -0.95
CA HIS A 56 1.80 -1.89 -1.91
C HIS A 56 0.47 -1.23 -1.54
N ARG A 57 -0.57 -2.02 -1.25
CA ARG A 57 -1.89 -1.51 -0.85
C ARG A 57 -1.81 -0.65 0.41
N GLU A 58 -1.16 -1.16 1.46
CA GLU A 58 -1.01 -0.42 2.73
C GLU A 58 -0.20 0.87 2.54
N SER A 59 0.83 0.83 1.70
CA SER A 59 1.62 2.02 1.34
C SER A 59 0.79 3.06 0.60
N THR A 60 -0.04 2.62 -0.35
CA THR A 60 -0.95 3.49 -1.11
C THR A 60 -1.97 4.15 -0.18
N GLU A 61 -2.59 3.39 0.72
CA GLU A 61 -3.53 3.94 1.71
C GLU A 61 -2.87 4.96 2.64
N TYR A 62 -1.64 4.70 3.09
CA TYR A 62 -0.89 5.65 3.90
C TYR A 62 -0.68 6.98 3.17
N LEU A 63 -0.29 6.93 1.89
CA LEU A 63 -0.04 8.14 1.11
C LEU A 63 -1.31 8.95 0.89
N LEU A 64 -2.43 8.29 0.58
CA LEU A 64 -3.74 8.92 0.47
C LEU A 64 -4.16 9.59 1.78
N LEU A 65 -3.97 8.93 2.92
CA LEU A 65 -4.25 9.51 4.24
C LEU A 65 -3.33 10.70 4.55
N SER A 66 -2.06 10.61 4.18
CA SER A 66 -1.11 11.70 4.38
C SER A 66 -1.47 12.93 3.55
N GLU A 67 -1.90 12.73 2.30
CA GLU A 67 -2.38 13.79 1.39
C GLU A 67 -3.70 14.40 1.88
N ALA A 68 -4.58 13.59 2.46
CA ALA A 68 -5.81 14.02 3.12
C ALA A 68 -5.58 14.72 4.47
N LYS A 69 -4.32 14.86 4.92
CA LYS A 69 -3.93 15.47 6.20
C LYS A 69 -4.57 14.77 7.42
N ALA A 70 -4.62 13.45 7.38
CA ALA A 70 -5.05 12.63 8.51
C ALA A 70 -4.18 12.86 9.75
N ASP A 71 -4.67 12.39 10.90
CA ASP A 71 -3.99 12.52 12.19
C ASP A 71 -2.55 11.98 12.15
N SER A 72 -1.62 12.77 12.69
CA SER A 72 -0.20 12.43 12.78
C SER A 72 0.06 11.14 13.55
N GLU A 73 -0.72 10.83 14.59
CA GLU A 73 -0.52 9.58 15.35
C GLU A 73 -0.86 8.35 14.51
N VAL A 74 -1.97 8.42 13.77
CA VAL A 74 -2.42 7.37 12.86
C VAL A 74 -1.40 7.15 11.73
N LEU A 75 -0.87 8.25 11.17
CA LEU A 75 0.16 8.18 10.15
C LEU A 75 1.44 7.52 10.70
N THR A 76 1.89 7.93 11.88
CA THR A 76 3.09 7.35 12.51
C THR A 76 2.93 5.85 12.70
N LEU A 77 1.83 5.41 13.30
CA LEU A 77 1.54 3.99 13.52
C LEU A 77 1.47 3.19 12.22
N ARG A 78 0.83 3.73 11.18
CA ARG A 78 0.76 3.07 9.86
C ARG A 78 2.15 2.97 9.21
N SER A 79 2.97 4.02 9.31
CA SER A 79 4.32 4.01 8.75
C SER A 79 5.21 2.95 9.38
N GLU A 80 5.12 2.75 10.70
CA GLU A 80 5.85 1.71 11.43
C GLU A 80 5.42 0.31 11.02
N ARG A 81 4.11 0.08 10.85
CA ARG A 81 3.59 -1.19 10.35
C ARG A 81 4.10 -1.50 8.95
N ILE A 82 4.16 -0.50 8.07
CA ILE A 82 4.70 -0.67 6.72
C ILE A 82 6.19 -1.03 6.79
N LYS A 83 6.99 -0.32 7.59
CA LYS A 83 8.42 -0.64 7.78
C LYS A 83 8.62 -2.09 8.23
N LYS A 84 7.86 -2.52 9.23
CA LYS A 84 7.92 -3.91 9.74
C LYS A 84 7.51 -4.94 8.68
N ALA A 85 6.48 -4.64 7.88
CA ALA A 85 6.03 -5.53 6.81
C ALA A 85 7.09 -5.64 5.70
N VAL A 86 7.76 -4.54 5.36
CA VAL A 86 8.88 -4.53 4.40
C VAL A 86 10.05 -5.36 4.93
N GLU A 87 10.43 -5.20 6.19
CA GLU A 87 11.49 -6.01 6.81
C GLU A 87 11.17 -7.51 6.75
N GLN A 88 9.93 -7.89 7.07
CA GLN A 88 9.47 -9.28 6.96
C GLN A 88 9.52 -9.79 5.52
N LEU A 89 9.16 -8.95 4.54
CA LEU A 89 9.19 -9.30 3.13
C LEU A 89 10.62 -9.57 2.64
N VAL A 90 11.59 -8.77 3.10
CA VAL A 90 13.02 -8.92 2.76
C VAL A 90 13.62 -10.18 3.39
N VAL A 91 13.26 -10.50 4.63
CA VAL A 91 13.79 -11.67 5.35
C VAL A 91 13.16 -12.98 4.86
N LYS A 92 11.93 -12.93 4.32
CA LYS A 92 11.21 -14.13 3.91
C LYS A 92 11.83 -14.77 2.67
N ASN A 93 12.26 -16.01 2.81
CA ASN A 93 12.68 -16.84 1.68
C ASN A 93 11.45 -17.44 1.00
N TYR A 94 11.29 -17.16 -0.29
CA TYR A 94 10.28 -17.77 -1.13
C TYR A 94 10.93 -18.90 -1.93
N GLU A 95 10.55 -20.15 -1.65
CA GLU A 95 11.00 -21.28 -2.46
C GLU A 95 10.27 -21.28 -3.81
N PRO A 96 10.97 -21.11 -4.95
CA PRO A 96 10.32 -21.05 -6.27
C PRO A 96 9.77 -22.42 -6.70
N ASN A 97 10.30 -23.51 -6.15
CA ASN A 97 9.99 -24.88 -6.53
C ASN A 97 9.18 -25.59 -5.45
N PHE A 98 7.98 -25.09 -5.14
CA PHE A 98 7.06 -25.82 -4.28
C PHE A 98 6.56 -27.05 -5.03
N LYS A 99 6.92 -28.26 -4.60
CA LYS A 99 6.32 -29.48 -5.15
C LYS A 99 4.83 -29.45 -4.78
N PRO A 100 3.88 -29.45 -5.74
CA PRO A 100 2.48 -29.52 -5.39
C PRO A 100 2.27 -30.79 -4.58
N LEU A 101 1.73 -30.65 -3.37
CA LEU A 101 1.31 -31.80 -2.56
C LEU A 101 0.43 -32.67 -3.45
N LYS A 102 0.83 -33.93 -3.66
CA LYS A 102 0.04 -34.91 -4.44
C LYS A 102 -1.39 -34.87 -3.92
N LYS A 103 -2.29 -34.27 -4.70
CA LYS A 103 -3.71 -34.16 -4.36
C LYS A 103 -4.20 -35.59 -4.14
N LYS A 104 -4.57 -35.96 -2.92
CA LYS A 104 -5.30 -37.22 -2.69
C LYS A 104 -6.51 -37.18 -3.61
N ASN A 105 -6.78 -38.27 -4.31
CA ASN A 105 -7.89 -38.38 -5.25
C ASN A 105 -9.21 -38.27 -4.46
N ILE A 106 -9.67 -37.05 -4.21
CA ILE A 106 -10.99 -36.77 -3.65
C ILE A 106 -11.93 -36.88 -4.83
N ARG A 107 -12.56 -38.05 -4.99
CA ARG A 107 -13.62 -38.25 -5.97
C ARG A 107 -14.73 -37.28 -5.60
N TYR A 108 -14.92 -36.22 -6.39
CA TYR A 108 -16.01 -35.26 -6.18
C TYR A 108 -17.33 -36.03 -6.21
N HIS A 109 -18.04 -36.06 -5.09
CA HIS A 109 -19.44 -36.46 -5.07
C HIS A 109 -20.23 -35.26 -5.58
N TYR A 110 -20.56 -35.25 -6.86
CA TYR A 110 -21.55 -34.32 -7.38
C TYR A 110 -22.90 -34.76 -6.82
N ILE A 111 -23.43 -34.00 -5.86
CA ILE A 111 -24.82 -34.11 -5.49
C ILE A 111 -25.58 -33.54 -6.68
N TYR A 112 -26.19 -34.41 -7.50
CA TYR A 112 -27.17 -33.98 -8.49
C TYR A 112 -28.36 -33.41 -7.72
N ILE A 113 -28.51 -32.09 -7.75
CA ILE A 113 -29.72 -31.42 -7.29
C ILE A 113 -30.75 -31.66 -8.39
N ASP A 114 -31.52 -32.74 -8.24
CA ASP A 114 -32.65 -33.08 -9.12
C ASP A 114 -33.87 -32.15 -8.89
N GLU A 115 -33.75 -31.15 -8.02
CA GLU A 115 -34.84 -30.30 -7.56
C GLU A 115 -35.13 -29.07 -8.46
N PHE A 116 -34.47 -28.93 -9.62
CA PHE A 116 -34.80 -27.86 -10.59
C PHE A 116 -35.55 -28.36 -11.83
N SER A 117 -36.09 -29.57 -11.83
CA SER A 117 -36.86 -30.13 -12.96
C SER A 117 -38.33 -30.45 -12.67
N ASN A 118 -38.95 -29.79 -11.69
CA ASN A 118 -40.40 -29.79 -11.61
C ASN A 118 -40.94 -28.35 -11.67
N ASP A 119 -41.64 -28.11 -12.77
CA ASP A 119 -42.58 -27.03 -13.07
C ASP A 119 -43.37 -26.49 -11.86
#